data_AF-A0A920VWG4-F1
#
_entry.id   AF-A0A920VWG4-F1
#
_cell.length_a   1.000
_cell.length_b   1.000
_cell.length_c   1.000
_cell.angle_alpha   90.00
_cell.angle_beta   90.00
_cell.angle_gamma   90.00
#
_symmetry.space_group_name_H-M   'P 1'
#
loop_
_entity.id
_entity.type
_entity.pdbx_description
1 polymer ?
#
loop_
_entity_poly.entity_id
_entity_poly.type
_entity_poly.pdbx_seq_one_letter_code
_entity_poly.pdbx_strand_id
1 'polypeptide(L)'
;MVFFDIARFTINSTLGLAGFIDVATRMGFDKHDEDFGQTLAVWGVPHGPYIMLPVLGPSSLRDAAAMIPDAFLSPSILIEHEPTVYSLKFLDLIDTRARYLGLESITIGDEYLFIKDAYYQNREYESSDGEVEDDFDNFDDF
;
A
#
# COMPACT_ATOMS: atom_id res chain seq x y z
N MET A 1 9.11 -12.56 4.64
CA MET A 1 7.70 -12.23 4.37
C MET A 1 6.73 -13.03 5.27
N VAL A 2 5.99 -14.05 4.82
CA VAL A 2 4.84 -14.65 5.55
C VAL A 2 5.05 -14.98 7.05
N PHE A 3 6.19 -15.53 7.45
CA PHE A 3 6.46 -15.81 8.87
C PHE A 3 6.48 -14.55 9.75
N PHE A 4 7.03 -13.45 9.21
CA PHE A 4 7.11 -12.17 9.92
C PHE A 4 5.71 -11.59 10.10
N ASP A 5 4.86 -11.64 9.07
CA ASP A 5 3.51 -11.08 9.15
C ASP A 5 2.61 -11.89 10.11
N ILE A 6 2.76 -13.22 10.16
CA ILE A 6 2.09 -14.07 11.15
C ILE A 6 2.58 -13.75 12.58
N ALA A 7 3.89 -13.56 12.76
CA ALA A 7 4.45 -13.15 14.04
C ALA A 7 3.92 -11.77 14.46
N ARG A 8 3.89 -10.80 13.53
CA ARG A 8 3.32 -9.46 13.74
C ARG A 8 1.87 -9.53 14.16
N PHE A 9 1.04 -10.29 13.45
CA PHE A 9 -0.36 -10.48 13.81
C PHE A 9 -0.49 -11.04 15.22
N THR A 10 0.24 -12.12 15.53
CA THR A 10 0.18 -12.77 16.85
C THR A 10 0.62 -11.83 17.98
N ILE A 11 1.74 -11.12 17.80
CA ILE A 11 2.32 -10.21 18.80
C ILE A 11 1.42 -8.98 18.99
N ASN A 12 1.02 -8.32 17.91
CA ASN A 12 0.20 -7.12 17.99
C ASN A 12 -1.20 -7.42 18.52
N SER A 13 -1.78 -8.57 18.19
CA SER A 13 -3.07 -8.98 18.76
C SER A 13 -2.99 -9.30 20.26
N THR A 14 -1.90 -9.92 20.74
CA THR A 14 -1.77 -10.35 22.15
C THR A 14 -1.15 -9.31 23.07
N LEU A 15 -0.02 -8.72 22.67
CA LEU A 15 0.76 -7.75 23.44
C LEU A 15 0.50 -6.30 23.02
N GLY A 16 0.01 -6.09 21.79
CA GLY A 16 -0.27 -4.77 21.21
C GLY A 16 -1.71 -4.30 21.39
N LEU A 17 -2.42 -4.78 22.42
CA LEU A 17 -3.84 -4.46 22.66
C LEU A 17 -4.70 -4.71 21.43
N ALA A 18 -4.82 -5.96 20.96
CA ALA A 18 -5.59 -6.32 19.77
C ALA A 18 -5.17 -5.59 18.48
N GLY A 19 -3.93 -5.09 18.41
CA GLY A 19 -3.39 -4.40 17.25
C GLY A 19 -3.38 -2.87 17.32
N PHE A 20 -3.88 -2.26 18.39
CA PHE A 20 -3.81 -0.79 18.57
C PHE A 20 -2.37 -0.28 18.74
N ILE A 21 -1.44 -1.12 19.17
CA ILE A 21 -0.03 -0.79 19.37
C ILE A 21 0.84 -1.76 18.57
N ASP A 22 1.71 -1.23 17.71
CA ASP A 22 2.66 -2.03 16.95
C ASP A 22 3.90 -2.37 17.80
N VAL A 23 3.79 -3.45 18.56
CA VAL A 23 4.87 -4.00 19.39
C VAL A 23 5.85 -4.81 18.55
N ALA A 24 5.37 -5.48 17.50
CA ALA A 24 6.16 -6.37 16.66
C ALA A 24 7.30 -5.66 15.93
N THR A 25 7.07 -4.44 15.43
CA THR A 25 8.13 -3.61 14.83
C THR A 25 9.29 -3.38 15.80
N ARG A 26 9.01 -3.15 17.09
CA ARG A 26 10.04 -2.94 18.11
C ARG A 26 10.86 -4.19 18.41
N MET A 27 10.36 -5.36 18.01
CA MET A 27 11.03 -6.65 18.15
C MET A 27 11.81 -7.05 16.88
N GLY A 28 11.86 -6.17 15.87
CA GLY A 28 12.59 -6.41 14.62
C GLY A 28 11.82 -7.24 13.59
N PHE A 29 10.49 -7.31 13.71
CA PHE A 29 9.65 -7.88 12.66
C PHE A 29 9.14 -6.75 11.76
N ASP A 30 9.79 -6.50 10.63
CA ASP A 30 9.40 -5.46 9.69
C ASP A 30 8.04 -5.74 9.04
N LYS A 31 7.32 -4.66 8.71
CA LYS A 31 6.00 -4.72 8.05
C LYS A 31 6.21 -4.85 6.54
N HIS A 32 5.53 -5.83 5.94
CA HIS A 32 5.38 -5.92 4.48
C HIS A 32 3.95 -5.52 4.13
N ASP A 33 3.78 -4.63 3.17
CA ASP A 33 2.46 -4.26 2.63
C ASP A 33 2.34 -4.91 1.26
N GLU A 34 1.59 -6.01 1.21
CA GLU A 34 1.47 -6.89 0.04
C GLU A 34 0.01 -6.97 -0.41
N ASP A 35 -0.22 -6.74 -1.69
CA ASP A 35 -1.51 -6.77 -2.36
C ASP A 35 -1.50 -7.71 -3.59
N PHE A 36 -2.69 -7.98 -4.12
CA PHE A 36 -2.81 -8.85 -5.29
C PHE A 36 -2.18 -8.21 -6.55
N GLY A 37 -2.00 -6.88 -6.59
CA GLY A 37 -1.33 -6.17 -7.66
C GLY A 37 0.17 -6.48 -7.72
N GLN A 38 0.86 -6.52 -6.57
CA GLN A 38 2.24 -7.00 -6.45
C GLN A 38 2.33 -8.49 -6.83
N THR A 39 1.37 -9.30 -6.39
CA THR A 39 1.30 -10.71 -6.79
C THR A 39 1.24 -10.85 -8.32
N LEU A 40 0.40 -10.05 -8.99
CA LEU A 40 0.31 -10.01 -10.44
C LEU A 40 1.60 -9.48 -11.09
N ALA A 41 2.31 -8.54 -10.44
CA ALA A 41 3.61 -8.05 -10.89
C ALA A 41 4.65 -9.19 -10.94
N VAL A 42 4.72 -10.00 -9.89
CA VAL A 42 5.60 -11.18 -9.82
C VAL A 42 5.25 -12.20 -10.91
N TRP A 43 3.98 -12.28 -11.31
CA TRP A 43 3.53 -13.12 -12.43
C TRP A 43 3.74 -12.49 -13.81
N GLY A 44 4.41 -11.34 -13.88
CA GLY A 44 4.77 -10.66 -15.12
C GLY A 44 3.65 -9.82 -15.74
N VAL A 45 2.58 -9.51 -14.99
CA VAL A 45 1.54 -8.60 -15.46
C VAL A 45 2.04 -7.16 -15.31
N PRO A 46 2.18 -6.39 -16.40
CA PRO A 46 2.63 -5.00 -16.32
C PRO A 46 1.57 -4.11 -15.66
N HIS A 47 1.97 -2.96 -15.12
CA HIS A 47 1.05 -1.99 -14.52
C HIS A 47 -0.10 -1.59 -15.46
N GLY A 48 0.18 -1.45 -16.76
CA GLY A 48 -0.77 -0.88 -17.72
C GLY A 48 -0.90 0.64 -17.58
N PRO A 49 -1.93 1.26 -18.18
CA PRO A 49 -2.11 2.70 -18.10
C PRO A 49 -2.35 3.17 -16.66
N TYR A 50 -1.74 4.30 -16.31
CA TYR A 50 -2.05 5.03 -15.09
C TYR A 50 -3.47 5.61 -15.16
N ILE A 51 -4.21 5.50 -14.06
CA ILE A 51 -5.56 6.02 -13.90
C ILE A 51 -5.72 6.66 -12.53
N MET A 52 -6.36 7.82 -12.48
CA MET A 52 -6.76 8.46 -11.22
C MET A 52 -8.18 8.01 -10.88
N LEU A 53 -8.32 7.14 -9.88
CA LEU A 53 -9.62 6.65 -9.45
C LEU A 53 -10.35 7.73 -8.64
N PRO A 54 -11.64 7.99 -8.91
CA PRO A 54 -12.43 8.89 -8.10
C PRO A 54 -12.39 8.46 -6.64
N VAL A 55 -12.09 9.41 -5.75
CA VAL A 55 -12.01 9.22 -4.30
C VAL A 55 -10.82 8.39 -3.81
N LEU A 56 -10.50 7.27 -4.46
CA LEU A 56 -9.44 6.33 -4.06
C LEU A 56 -8.02 6.81 -4.39
N GLY A 57 -7.85 7.58 -5.46
CA GLY A 57 -6.56 8.20 -5.81
C GLY A 57 -5.79 7.50 -6.94
N PRO A 58 -4.45 7.67 -6.99
CA PRO A 58 -3.61 7.18 -8.08
C PRO A 58 -3.60 5.65 -8.14
N SER A 59 -3.69 5.09 -9.35
CA SER A 59 -3.63 3.64 -9.57
C SER A 59 -3.14 3.30 -10.98
N SER A 60 -2.90 2.02 -11.22
CA SER A 60 -2.64 1.43 -12.53
C SER A 60 -3.80 0.52 -12.91
N LEU A 61 -3.96 0.20 -14.20
CA LEU A 61 -5.01 -0.74 -14.62
C LEU A 61 -4.90 -2.10 -13.91
N ARG A 62 -3.67 -2.59 -13.71
CA ARG A 62 -3.40 -3.80 -12.95
C ARG A 62 -3.85 -3.68 -11.50
N ASP A 63 -3.39 -2.64 -10.80
CA ASP A 63 -3.66 -2.48 -9.38
C ASP A 63 -5.16 -2.20 -9.12
N ALA A 64 -5.83 -1.45 -9.99
CA ALA A 64 -7.28 -1.25 -9.91
C ALA A 64 -8.07 -2.56 -10.12
N ALA A 65 -7.60 -3.44 -11.00
CA ALA A 65 -8.21 -4.77 -11.16
C ALA A 65 -7.92 -5.68 -9.95
N ALA A 66 -6.75 -5.55 -9.34
CA ALA A 66 -6.34 -6.29 -8.15
C ALA A 66 -7.20 -5.97 -6.90
N MET A 67 -7.78 -4.77 -6.83
CA MET A 67 -8.71 -4.41 -5.74
C MET A 67 -9.89 -5.38 -5.61
N ILE A 68 -10.30 -6.06 -6.69
CA ILE A 68 -11.41 -7.02 -6.67
C ILE A 68 -11.05 -8.24 -5.80
N PRO A 69 -10.01 -9.04 -6.13
CA PRO A 69 -9.60 -10.15 -5.26
C PRO A 69 -9.17 -9.68 -3.86
N ASP A 70 -8.52 -8.52 -3.73
CA ASP A 70 -8.16 -7.98 -2.40
C ASP A 70 -9.39 -7.76 -1.51
N ALA A 71 -10.50 -7.26 -2.08
CA ALA A 71 -11.75 -7.09 -1.34
C ALA A 71 -12.32 -8.42 -0.82
N PHE A 72 -12.10 -9.53 -1.53
CA PHE A 72 -12.53 -10.87 -1.08
C PHE A 72 -11.57 -11.54 -0.11
N LEU A 73 -10.30 -11.12 -0.08
CA LEU A 73 -9.27 -11.64 0.82
C LEU A 73 -9.14 -10.81 2.11
N SER A 74 -9.75 -9.63 2.15
CA SER A 74 -9.76 -8.74 3.31
C SER A 74 -10.38 -9.40 4.55
N PRO A 75 -9.79 -9.26 5.75
CA PRO A 75 -10.39 -9.71 7.00
C PRO A 75 -11.77 -9.10 7.30
N SER A 76 -12.12 -7.99 6.65
CA SER A 76 -13.42 -7.34 6.80
C SER A 76 -14.61 -8.23 6.42
N ILE A 77 -14.40 -9.26 5.58
CA ILE A 77 -15.44 -10.25 5.25
C ILE A 77 -15.91 -11.07 6.46
N LEU A 78 -15.11 -11.12 7.52
CA LEU A 78 -15.44 -11.83 8.77
C LEU A 78 -16.39 -11.03 9.67
N ILE A 79 -16.59 -9.73 9.37
CA ILE A 79 -17.44 -8.84 10.14
C ILE A 79 -18.85 -8.86 9.56
N GLU A 80 -19.79 -9.50 10.26
CA GLU A 80 -21.20 -9.57 9.83
C GLU A 80 -21.95 -8.22 9.98
N HIS A 81 -21.46 -7.35 10.86
CA HIS A 81 -22.10 -6.06 11.14
C HIS A 81 -21.75 -5.01 10.08
N GLU A 82 -22.59 -4.92 9.05
CA GLU A 82 -22.49 -3.98 7.92
C GLU A 82 -22.12 -2.53 8.31
N PRO A 83 -22.76 -1.88 9.31
CA PRO A 83 -22.39 -0.52 9.67
C PRO A 83 -20.94 -0.38 10.15
N THR A 84 -20.38 -1.40 10.80
CA THR A 84 -18.98 -1.42 11.21
C THR A 84 -18.06 -1.48 10.00
N VAL A 85 -18.38 -2.33 9.01
CA VAL A 85 -17.59 -2.44 7.77
C VAL A 85 -17.58 -1.11 7.02
N TYR A 86 -18.73 -0.44 6.87
CA TYR A 86 -18.77 0.88 6.24
C TYR A 86 -18.00 1.94 7.03
N SER A 87 -18.05 1.89 8.36
CA SER A 87 -17.30 2.82 9.21
C SER A 87 -15.80 2.63 9.04
N LEU A 88 -15.32 1.37 8.99
CA LEU A 88 -13.90 1.07 8.74
C LEU A 88 -13.46 1.53 7.35
N LYS A 89 -14.23 1.21 6.29
CA LYS A 89 -13.93 1.67 4.92
C LYS A 89 -13.89 3.20 4.82
N PHE A 90 -14.77 3.88 5.55
CA PHE A 90 -14.77 5.34 5.59
C PHE A 90 -13.55 5.91 6.31
N LEU A 91 -13.11 5.29 7.40
CA LEU A 91 -11.86 5.64 8.07
C LEU A 91 -10.65 5.44 7.14
N ASP A 92 -10.59 4.30 6.45
CA ASP A 92 -9.51 4.02 5.47
C ASP A 92 -9.49 5.05 4.34
N LEU A 93 -10.66 5.50 3.91
CA LEU A 93 -10.78 6.55 2.89
C LEU A 93 -10.23 7.90 3.37
N ILE A 94 -10.57 8.28 4.62
CA ILE A 94 -10.03 9.51 5.23
C ILE A 94 -8.52 9.41 5.38
N ASP A 95 -8.02 8.27 5.87
CA ASP A 95 -6.58 8.03 6.05
C ASP A 95 -5.83 8.09 4.71
N THR A 96 -6.38 7.45 3.67
CA THR A 96 -5.84 7.52 2.31
C THR A 96 -5.76 8.96 1.82
N ARG A 97 -6.82 9.76 2.03
CA ARG A 97 -6.80 11.18 1.68
C ARG A 97 -5.77 11.95 2.50
N ALA A 98 -5.64 11.67 3.79
CA ALA A 98 -4.68 12.33 4.66
C ALA A 98 -3.22 12.10 4.22
N ARG A 99 -2.89 10.89 3.75
CA ARG A 99 -1.56 10.60 3.19
C ARG A 99 -1.20 11.48 1.99
N TYR A 100 -2.17 11.77 1.12
CA TYR A 100 -1.93 12.55 -0.10
C TYR A 100 -1.97 14.07 0.12
N LEU A 101 -2.62 14.57 1.17
CA LEU A 101 -2.65 16.01 1.48
C LEU A 101 -1.25 16.61 1.67
N GLY A 102 -0.30 15.82 2.18
CA GLY A 102 1.09 16.26 2.33
C GLY A 102 1.81 16.48 1.00
N LEU A 103 1.53 15.65 -0.01
CA LEU A 103 2.14 15.72 -1.34
C LEU A 103 1.72 17.00 -2.07
N GLU A 104 0.46 17.40 -1.96
CA GLU A 104 -0.08 18.61 -2.58
C GLU A 104 0.71 19.87 -2.17
N SER A 105 1.20 19.92 -0.93
CA SER A 105 1.95 21.06 -0.40
C SER A 105 3.38 21.19 -0.94
N ILE A 106 3.95 20.12 -1.48
CA ILE A 106 5.33 20.06 -2.01
C ILE A 106 5.35 19.93 -3.53
N THR A 107 4.19 19.86 -4.18
CA THR A 107 4.07 19.77 -5.64
C THR A 107 4.67 21.00 -6.31
N ILE A 108 5.62 20.78 -7.23
CA ILE A 108 6.19 21.83 -8.09
C ILE A 108 5.86 21.48 -9.54
N GLY A 109 5.11 22.34 -10.23
CA GLY A 109 4.78 22.17 -11.65
C GLY A 109 3.44 21.47 -11.87
N ASP A 110 3.43 20.41 -12.68
CA ASP A 110 2.21 19.65 -13.00
C ASP A 110 1.91 18.62 -11.90
N GLU A 111 0.86 18.91 -11.13
CA GLU A 111 0.39 18.06 -10.02
C GLU A 111 0.06 16.63 -10.46
N TYR A 112 -0.53 16.47 -11.64
CA TYR A 112 -0.93 15.15 -12.11
C TYR A 112 0.29 14.27 -12.40
N LEU A 113 1.31 14.86 -13.06
CA LEU A 113 2.55 14.15 -13.35
C LEU A 113 3.33 13.84 -12.07
N PHE A 114 3.41 14.80 -11.15
CA PHE A 114 4.08 14.60 -9.86
C PHE A 114 3.46 13.45 -9.05
N ILE A 115 2.12 13.43 -8.91
CA ILE A 115 1.41 12.36 -8.20
C ILE A 115 1.61 11.01 -8.91
N LYS A 116 1.59 11.00 -10.24
CA LYS A 116 1.81 9.79 -11.03
C LYS A 116 3.21 9.21 -10.77
N ASP A 117 4.24 10.04 -10.82
CA ASP A 117 5.63 9.59 -10.62
C ASP A 117 5.86 9.13 -9.18
N ALA A 118 5.34 9.87 -8.20
CA ALA A 118 5.36 9.48 -6.79
C ALA A 118 4.63 8.14 -6.54
N TYR A 119 3.50 7.91 -7.22
CA TYR A 119 2.79 6.64 -7.15
C TYR A 119 3.65 5.48 -7.66
N TYR A 120 4.29 5.60 -8.83
CA TYR A 120 5.13 4.53 -9.37
C TYR A 120 6.36 4.27 -8.50
N GLN A 121 7.01 5.33 -8.01
CA GLN A 121 8.13 5.20 -7.09
C GLN A 121 7.73 4.47 -5.80
N ASN A 122 6.56 4.79 -5.23
CA ASN A 122 6.05 4.09 -4.06
C ASN A 122 5.73 2.61 -4.37
N ARG A 123 5.20 2.29 -5.55
CA ARG A 123 4.94 0.89 -5.94
C ARG A 123 6.20 0.09 -6.17
N GLU A 124 7.26 0.71 -6.67
CA GLU A 124 8.58 0.08 -6.78
C GLU A 124 9.16 -0.19 -5.40
N TYR A 125 9.11 0.80 -4.50
CA TYR A 125 9.51 0.66 -3.09
C TYR A 125 8.75 -0.48 -2.38
N GLU A 126 7.43 -0.56 -2.55
CA GLU A 126 6.60 -1.62 -1.98
C GLU A 126 6.92 -2.99 -2.59
N SER A 127 7.23 -3.06 -3.88
CA SER A 127 7.60 -4.32 -4.55
C SER A 127 9.00 -4.81 -4.19
N SER A 128 9.86 -3.93 -3.70
CA SER A 128 11.24 -4.25 -3.32
C SER A 128 11.43 -4.41 -1.81
N ASP A 129 10.34 -4.64 -1.06
CA ASP A 129 10.36 -4.78 0.40
C ASP A 129 11.01 -3.58 1.13
N GLY A 130 10.97 -2.40 0.51
CA GLY A 130 11.60 -1.19 1.02
C GLY A 130 13.10 -1.09 0.78
N GLU A 131 13.71 -2.07 0.11
CA GLU A 131 15.08 -1.97 -0.41
C GLU A 131 15.05 -1.36 -1.82
N VAL A 132 15.23 -0.05 -1.93
CA VAL A 132 15.38 0.60 -3.24
C VAL A 132 16.86 0.57 -3.61
N GLU A 133 17.22 -0.15 -4.67
CA GLU A 133 18.51 0.06 -5.33
C GLU A 133 18.49 1.44 -5.99
N ASP A 134 19.31 2.37 -5.48
CA ASP A 134 19.44 3.71 -6.02
C ASP A 134 20.17 3.63 -7.38
N ASP A 135 19.42 3.46 -8.47
CA ASP A 135 19.97 3.43 -9.84
C ASP A 135 20.53 4.80 -10.30
N PHE A 136 20.47 5.83 -9.44
CA PHE A 136 21.07 7.15 -9.68
C PHE A 136 22.59 7.08 -9.89
N ASP A 137 23.28 6.08 -9.30
CA ASP A 137 24.73 5.91 -9.44
C ASP A 137 25.15 5.39 -10.84
N ASN A 138 24.22 4.90 -11.66
CA ASN A 138 24.51 4.37 -13.00
C ASN A 138 24.50 5.43 -14.12
N PHE A 139 24.16 6.68 -13.81
CA PHE A 139 24.20 7.78 -14.79
C PHE A 139 25.58 8.43 -14.94
N ASP A 140 26.54 8.08 -14.07
CA ASP A 140 27.90 8.63 -14.09
C ASP A 140 28.84 7.92 -15.11
N ASP A 141 28.36 6.86 -15.77
CA ASP A 141 29.14 6.02 -16.71
C ASP A 141 28.84 6.24 -18.21
N PHE A 142 28.20 7.37 -18.58
CA PHE A 142 27.99 7.77 -19.99
C PHE A 142 28.51 9.18 -20.34
#